data_AF-S8E8F0-F1
#
_entry.id   AF-S8E8F0-F1
#
_cell.length_a   1.000
_cell.length_b   1.000
_cell.length_c   1.000
_cell.angle_alpha   90.00
_cell.angle_beta   90.00
_cell.angle_gamma   90.00
#
_symmetry.space_group_name_H-M   'P 1'
#
loop_
_entity.id
_entity.type
_entity.pdbx_description
1 polymer ?
#
loop_
_entity_poly.entity_id
_entity_poly.type
_entity_poly.pdbx_seq_one_letter_code
_entity_poly.pdbx_strand_id
1 'polypeptide(L)'
;DQLRRAERKNRDAFRRMMEDHISDGTFTAKTLWRDYCQHVKNSEAYEGVASNIYGSTPKDLFEEVAEELEKKYDEDKAFIKDFLKQEKITIASSLTFEVFKSDIMDSVSFASISDTNMKLVYEDLIDRAKEKEEKEAKKLKRLAKDFTDMLSSIKEIDALSTWEDCKELVEDSSEYRAMGEESHCKEIFEEYISWVQEKAKEKV
;
A
#
# COMPACT_ATOMS: atom_id res chain seq x y z
N ASP A 1 15.61 10.96 -48.31
CA ASP A 1 14.87 9.70 -48.11
C ASP A 1 15.60 8.60 -47.35
N GLN A 2 16.86 8.28 -47.65
CA GLN A 2 17.58 7.22 -46.93
C GLN A 2 17.80 7.52 -45.43
N LEU A 3 18.18 8.77 -45.09
CA LEU A 3 18.38 9.20 -43.71
C LEU A 3 17.10 9.05 -42.87
N ARG A 4 15.97 9.59 -43.34
CA ARG A 4 14.67 9.45 -42.66
C ARG A 4 14.20 7.99 -42.50
N ARG A 5 14.59 7.09 -43.42
CA ARG A 5 14.31 5.64 -43.31
C ARG A 5 15.17 4.98 -42.23
N ALA A 6 16.46 5.33 -42.16
CA ALA A 6 17.35 4.87 -41.10
C ALA A 6 16.87 5.33 -39.72
N GLU A 7 16.50 6.61 -39.58
CA GLU A 7 15.98 7.17 -38.32
C GLU A 7 14.69 6.47 -37.86
N ARG A 8 13.78 6.13 -38.79
CA ARG A 8 12.59 5.30 -38.50
C ARG A 8 12.98 3.93 -37.97
N LYS A 9 13.92 3.25 -38.65
CA LYS A 9 14.41 1.94 -38.24
C LYS A 9 15.02 1.97 -36.83
N ASN A 10 15.72 3.05 -36.47
CA ASN A 10 16.27 3.23 -35.13
C ASN A 10 15.14 3.34 -34.09
N ARG A 11 14.10 4.14 -34.37
CA ARG A 11 12.94 4.25 -33.47
C ARG A 11 12.20 2.93 -33.29
N ASP A 12 12.02 2.18 -34.37
CA ASP A 12 11.37 0.86 -34.32
C ASP A 12 12.20 -0.16 -33.52
N ALA A 13 13.54 -0.10 -33.62
CA ALA A 13 14.43 -0.95 -32.83
C ALA A 13 14.34 -0.62 -31.33
N PHE A 14 14.29 0.67 -30.96
CA PHE A 14 14.11 1.08 -29.58
C PHE A 14 12.73 0.69 -29.03
N ARG A 15 11.66 0.80 -29.84
CA ARG A 15 10.33 0.30 -29.45
C ARG A 15 10.30 -1.20 -29.19
N ARG A 16 10.90 -2.02 -30.07
CA ARG A 16 10.98 -3.47 -29.82
C ARG A 16 11.73 -3.81 -28.54
N MET A 17 12.83 -3.12 -28.26
CA MET A 17 13.55 -3.31 -27.00
C MET A 17 12.68 -2.92 -25.79
N MET A 18 11.87 -1.86 -25.89
CA MET A 18 10.89 -1.53 -24.86
C MET A 18 9.84 -2.63 -24.69
N GLU A 19 9.32 -3.21 -25.78
CA GLU A 19 8.37 -4.33 -25.75
C GLU A 19 8.95 -5.57 -25.04
N ASP A 20 10.22 -5.89 -25.28
CA ASP A 20 10.93 -6.97 -24.58
C ASP A 20 11.02 -6.68 -23.07
N HIS A 21 11.42 -5.45 -22.70
CA HIS A 21 11.48 -5.01 -21.31
C HIS A 21 10.09 -4.93 -20.64
N ILE A 22 9.01 -4.72 -21.41
CA ILE A 22 7.64 -4.80 -20.88
C ILE A 22 7.29 -6.26 -20.57
N SER A 23 7.65 -7.16 -21.47
CA SER A 23 7.35 -8.58 -21.36
C SER A 23 8.08 -9.25 -20.20
N ASP A 24 9.30 -8.81 -19.88
CA ASP A 24 10.08 -9.29 -18.74
C ASP A 24 9.81 -8.53 -17.42
N GLY A 25 9.06 -7.43 -17.47
CA GLY A 25 8.69 -6.61 -16.31
C GLY A 25 9.73 -5.57 -15.89
N THR A 26 10.81 -5.35 -16.65
CA THR A 26 11.78 -4.26 -16.45
C THR A 26 11.17 -2.89 -16.72
N PHE A 27 10.28 -2.81 -17.72
CA PHE A 27 9.51 -1.62 -18.05
C PHE A 27 8.04 -1.84 -17.68
N THR A 28 7.57 -1.07 -16.70
CA THR A 28 6.19 -1.12 -16.22
C THR A 28 5.59 0.28 -16.18
N ALA A 29 4.28 0.36 -15.88
CA ALA A 29 3.58 1.62 -15.63
C ALA A 29 4.22 2.50 -14.53
N LYS A 30 5.00 1.91 -13.61
CA LYS A 30 5.67 2.64 -12.51
C LYS A 30 7.12 3.02 -12.82
N THR A 31 7.66 2.62 -13.97
CA THR A 31 9.06 2.86 -14.31
C THR A 31 9.27 4.35 -14.63
N LEU A 32 10.30 4.96 -14.01
CA LEU A 32 10.65 6.35 -14.26
C LEU A 32 11.68 6.47 -15.38
N TRP A 33 11.55 7.49 -16.24
CA TRP A 33 12.49 7.75 -17.34
C TRP A 33 13.95 7.80 -16.88
N ARG A 34 14.23 8.47 -15.75
CA ARG A 34 15.59 8.59 -15.23
C ARG A 34 16.24 7.23 -15.01
N ASP A 35 15.50 6.30 -14.43
CA ASP A 35 16.01 4.99 -14.03
C ASP A 35 16.07 4.07 -15.25
N TYR A 36 15.06 4.14 -16.13
CA TYR A 36 15.07 3.43 -17.41
C TYR A 36 16.21 3.87 -18.33
N CYS A 37 16.41 5.19 -18.50
CA CYS A 37 17.48 5.77 -19.29
C CYS A 37 18.86 5.28 -18.82
N GLN A 38 19.09 5.19 -17.51
CA GLN A 38 20.35 4.65 -16.98
C GLN A 38 20.58 3.18 -17.38
N HIS A 39 19.51 2.40 -17.49
CA HIS A 39 19.56 1.01 -17.91
C HIS A 39 19.86 0.88 -19.42
N VAL A 40 19.24 1.71 -20.26
CA VAL A 40 19.29 1.56 -21.72
C VAL A 40 20.31 2.43 -22.45
N LYS A 41 20.92 3.42 -21.78
CA LYS A 41 21.79 4.45 -22.41
C LYS A 41 22.98 3.92 -23.21
N ASN A 42 23.45 2.70 -22.92
CA ASN A 42 24.58 2.07 -23.60
C ASN A 42 24.13 1.02 -24.64
N SER A 43 22.83 0.92 -24.92
CA SER A 43 22.31 0.00 -25.92
C SER A 43 22.40 0.61 -27.32
N GLU A 44 22.65 -0.24 -28.32
CA GLU A 44 22.69 0.17 -29.73
C GLU A 44 21.35 0.81 -30.15
N ALA A 45 20.23 0.29 -29.64
CA ALA A 45 18.89 0.82 -29.94
C ALA A 45 18.70 2.25 -29.40
N TYR A 46 19.16 2.53 -28.17
CA TYR A 46 19.10 3.87 -27.59
C TYR A 46 20.01 4.85 -28.33
N GLU A 47 21.28 4.48 -28.54
CA GLU A 47 22.25 5.32 -29.25
C GLU A 47 21.79 5.64 -30.68
N GLY A 48 21.20 4.65 -31.36
CA GLY A 48 20.60 4.80 -32.67
C GLY A 48 19.54 5.90 -32.69
N VAL A 49 18.60 5.90 -31.74
CA VAL A 49 17.57 6.96 -31.66
C VAL A 49 18.16 8.29 -31.20
N ALA A 50 19.09 8.28 -30.23
CA ALA A 50 19.75 9.48 -29.73
C ALA A 50 20.56 10.22 -30.81
N SER A 51 21.04 9.49 -31.82
CA SER A 51 21.75 10.06 -32.97
C SER A 51 20.84 10.64 -34.06
N ASN A 52 19.53 10.43 -33.99
CA ASN A 52 18.58 10.95 -34.97
C ASN A 52 18.50 12.49 -34.90
N ILE A 53 18.36 13.12 -36.06
CA ILE A 53 18.22 14.58 -36.18
C ILE A 53 16.73 14.97 -36.20
N TYR A 54 15.88 14.07 -36.73
CA TYR A 54 14.44 14.31 -36.86
C TYR A 54 13.59 13.25 -36.14
N GLY A 55 12.43 13.70 -35.63
CA GLY A 55 11.42 12.85 -35.01
C GLY A 55 11.55 12.76 -33.50
N SER A 56 10.82 11.81 -32.91
CA SER A 56 10.77 11.58 -31.47
C SER A 56 12.14 11.21 -30.91
N THR A 57 12.50 11.84 -29.80
CA THR A 57 13.68 11.52 -28.99
C THR A 57 13.47 10.19 -28.25
N PRO A 58 14.52 9.58 -27.66
CA PRO A 58 14.35 8.40 -26.82
C PRO A 58 13.36 8.62 -25.68
N LYS A 59 13.32 9.84 -25.11
CA LYS A 59 12.41 10.21 -24.03
C LYS A 59 10.97 10.29 -24.52
N ASP A 60 10.73 10.94 -25.66
CA ASP A 60 9.38 11.05 -26.23
C ASP A 60 8.79 9.65 -26.53
N LEU A 61 9.61 8.73 -27.05
CA LEU A 61 9.20 7.35 -27.32
C LEU A 61 8.90 6.57 -26.04
N PHE A 62 9.69 6.79 -24.99
CA PHE A 62 9.44 6.20 -23.69
C PHE A 62 8.14 6.74 -23.09
N GLU A 63 7.90 8.05 -23.16
CA GLU A 63 6.71 8.69 -22.59
C GLU A 63 5.43 8.19 -23.28
N GLU A 64 5.44 8.06 -24.61
CA GLU A 64 4.34 7.45 -25.38
C GLU A 64 3.98 6.05 -24.87
N VAL A 65 4.98 5.18 -24.68
CA VAL A 65 4.76 3.81 -24.21
C VAL A 65 4.40 3.78 -22.72
N ALA A 66 5.00 4.64 -21.90
CA ALA A 66 4.71 4.74 -20.48
C ALA A 66 3.26 5.19 -20.23
N GLU A 67 2.77 6.17 -20.99
CA GLU A 67 1.38 6.63 -20.94
C GLU A 67 0.40 5.49 -21.29
N GLU A 68 0.70 4.68 -22.30
CA GLU A 68 -0.12 3.51 -22.66
C GLU A 68 -0.12 2.45 -21.54
N LEU A 69 1.03 2.18 -20.94
CA LEU A 69 1.15 1.25 -19.81
C LEU A 69 0.40 1.77 -18.57
N GLU A 70 0.52 3.05 -18.25
CA GLU A 70 -0.17 3.69 -17.13
C GLU A 70 -1.68 3.62 -17.31
N LYS A 71 -2.18 3.97 -18.51
CA LYS A 71 -3.60 3.84 -18.83
C LYS A 71 -4.09 2.41 -18.66
N LYS A 72 -3.37 1.42 -19.20
CA LYS A 72 -3.74 0.00 -19.06
C LYS A 72 -3.71 -0.45 -17.60
N TYR A 73 -2.73 -0.01 -16.83
CA TYR A 73 -2.63 -0.29 -15.41
C TYR A 73 -3.83 0.26 -14.64
N ASP A 74 -4.23 1.51 -14.89
CA ASP A 74 -5.37 2.12 -14.22
C ASP A 74 -6.70 1.43 -14.56
N GLU A 75 -6.89 1.05 -15.83
CA GLU A 75 -8.04 0.25 -16.27
C GLU A 75 -8.07 -1.12 -15.55
N ASP A 76 -6.96 -1.84 -15.54
CA ASP A 76 -6.83 -3.16 -14.88
C ASP A 76 -7.05 -3.05 -13.37
N LYS A 77 -6.48 -2.02 -12.74
CA LYS A 77 -6.61 -1.75 -11.31
C LYS A 77 -8.04 -1.39 -10.92
N ALA A 78 -8.72 -0.57 -11.73
CA ALA A 78 -10.11 -0.24 -11.51
C ALA A 78 -10.98 -1.51 -11.60
N PHE A 79 -10.74 -2.31 -12.63
CA PHE A 79 -11.44 -3.57 -12.86
C PHE A 79 -11.28 -4.55 -11.68
N ILE A 80 -10.05 -4.80 -11.23
CA ILE A 80 -9.75 -5.63 -10.05
C ILE A 80 -10.45 -5.09 -8.80
N LYS A 81 -10.36 -3.78 -8.55
CA LYS A 81 -10.99 -3.18 -7.37
C LYS A 81 -12.50 -3.31 -7.37
N ASP A 82 -13.15 -3.16 -8.52
CA ASP A 82 -14.59 -3.27 -8.61
C ASP A 82 -15.07 -4.69 -8.40
N PHE A 83 -14.33 -5.68 -8.89
CA PHE A 83 -14.56 -7.09 -8.56
C PHE A 83 -14.40 -7.38 -7.07
N LEU A 84 -13.31 -6.94 -6.44
CA LEU A 84 -13.11 -7.14 -5.00
C LEU A 84 -14.26 -6.55 -4.16
N LYS A 85 -14.82 -5.41 -4.59
CA LYS A 85 -16.00 -4.82 -3.94
C LYS A 85 -17.26 -5.66 -4.16
N GLN A 86 -17.49 -6.16 -5.37
CA GLN A 86 -18.66 -6.98 -5.70
C GLN A 86 -18.67 -8.29 -4.90
N GLU A 87 -17.53 -8.96 -4.83
CA GLU A 87 -17.35 -10.20 -4.07
C GLU A 87 -17.15 -9.98 -2.56
N LYS A 88 -17.11 -8.71 -2.11
CA LYS A 88 -16.86 -8.30 -0.72
C LYS A 88 -15.58 -8.90 -0.14
N ILE A 89 -14.56 -9.09 -0.98
CA ILE A 89 -13.26 -9.62 -0.60
C ILE A 89 -12.51 -8.52 0.16
N THR A 90 -12.08 -8.83 1.38
CA THR A 90 -11.25 -7.94 2.20
C THR A 90 -9.79 -8.30 2.02
N ILE A 91 -8.97 -7.33 1.60
CA ILE A 91 -7.53 -7.51 1.48
C ILE A 91 -6.89 -7.28 2.86
N ALA A 92 -6.28 -8.32 3.41
CA ALA A 92 -5.44 -8.26 4.60
C ALA A 92 -3.97 -8.10 4.21
N SER A 93 -3.16 -7.47 5.07
CA SER A 93 -1.72 -7.29 4.82
C SER A 93 -0.93 -8.60 4.71
N SER A 94 -1.50 -9.69 5.22
CA SER A 94 -0.94 -11.05 5.20
C SER A 94 -1.28 -11.86 3.94
N LEU A 95 -2.16 -11.35 3.07
CA LEU A 95 -2.52 -12.03 1.83
C LEU A 95 -1.28 -12.18 0.93
N THR A 96 -1.08 -13.35 0.35
CA THR A 96 0.05 -13.63 -0.55
C THR A 96 -0.34 -13.43 -2.01
N PHE A 97 0.65 -13.16 -2.87
CA PHE A 97 0.39 -12.96 -4.30
C PHE A 97 -0.24 -14.20 -4.96
N GLU A 98 0.18 -15.41 -4.59
CA GLU A 98 -0.35 -16.64 -5.18
C GLU A 98 -1.84 -16.83 -4.86
N VAL A 99 -2.25 -16.56 -3.61
CA VAL A 99 -3.65 -16.64 -3.19
C VAL A 99 -4.47 -15.52 -3.84
N PHE A 100 -3.95 -14.29 -3.86
CA PHE A 100 -4.59 -13.18 -4.56
C PHE A 100 -4.82 -13.50 -6.04
N LYS A 101 -3.82 -14.10 -6.69
CA LYS A 101 -3.87 -14.48 -8.09
C LYS A 101 -4.89 -15.59 -8.32
N SER A 102 -4.94 -16.65 -7.50
CA SER A 102 -5.95 -17.70 -7.63
C SER A 102 -7.37 -17.17 -7.44
N ASP A 103 -7.59 -16.36 -6.41
CA ASP A 103 -8.92 -15.85 -6.05
C ASP A 103 -9.49 -14.91 -7.13
N ILE A 104 -8.63 -14.22 -7.88
CA ILE A 104 -9.03 -13.33 -8.98
C ILE A 104 -9.10 -14.08 -10.31
N MET A 105 -8.10 -14.92 -10.62
CA MET A 105 -7.99 -15.59 -11.91
C MET A 105 -9.01 -16.71 -12.13
N ASP A 106 -9.63 -17.24 -11.08
CA ASP A 106 -10.72 -18.21 -11.23
C ASP A 106 -11.93 -17.62 -11.99
N SER A 107 -12.01 -16.30 -12.13
CA SER A 107 -13.00 -15.66 -13.00
C SER A 107 -12.43 -15.31 -14.39
N VAL A 108 -13.12 -15.79 -15.42
CA VAL A 108 -12.78 -15.67 -16.87
C VAL A 108 -12.47 -14.22 -17.28
N SER A 109 -12.97 -13.24 -16.54
CA SER A 109 -12.84 -11.82 -16.83
C SER A 109 -11.42 -11.25 -16.63
N PHE A 110 -10.51 -11.96 -15.96
CA PHE A 110 -9.15 -11.46 -15.67
C PHE A 110 -8.05 -12.03 -16.57
N ALA A 111 -8.38 -12.90 -17.52
CA ALA A 111 -7.40 -13.54 -18.40
C ALA A 111 -6.64 -12.55 -19.32
N SER A 112 -7.10 -11.31 -19.44
CA SER A 112 -6.48 -10.24 -20.23
C SER A 112 -5.54 -9.32 -19.45
N ILE A 113 -5.43 -9.49 -18.13
CA ILE A 113 -4.51 -8.72 -17.28
C ILE A 113 -3.15 -9.42 -17.28
N SER A 114 -2.08 -8.66 -17.52
CA SER A 114 -0.73 -9.20 -17.46
C SER A 114 -0.32 -9.53 -16.02
N ASP A 115 0.52 -10.55 -15.84
CA ASP A 115 1.08 -10.91 -14.54
C ASP A 115 1.80 -9.72 -13.88
N THR A 116 2.49 -8.90 -14.68
CA THR A 116 3.14 -7.66 -14.23
C THR A 116 2.11 -6.69 -13.62
N ASN A 117 1.02 -6.40 -14.33
CA ASN A 117 -0.02 -5.50 -13.79
C ASN A 117 -0.70 -6.11 -12.56
N MET A 118 -0.99 -7.41 -12.58
CA MET A 118 -1.58 -8.11 -11.44
C MET A 118 -0.72 -7.95 -10.19
N LYS A 119 0.60 -8.12 -10.33
CA LYS A 119 1.57 -7.94 -9.24
C LYS A 119 1.61 -6.50 -8.75
N LEU A 120 1.65 -5.51 -9.65
CA LEU A 120 1.66 -4.09 -9.28
C LEU A 120 0.38 -3.68 -8.52
N VAL A 121 -0.78 -4.19 -8.95
CA VAL A 121 -2.06 -3.93 -8.27
C VAL A 121 -2.10 -4.60 -6.90
N TYR A 122 -1.63 -5.85 -6.81
CA TYR A 122 -1.50 -6.57 -5.54
C TYR A 122 -0.63 -5.79 -4.54
N GLU A 123 0.57 -5.34 -4.95
CA GLU A 123 1.47 -4.57 -4.10
C GLU A 123 0.79 -3.28 -3.59
N ASP A 124 0.12 -2.54 -4.48
CA ASP A 124 -0.66 -1.34 -4.12
C ASP A 124 -1.78 -1.63 -3.11
N LEU A 125 -2.43 -2.79 -3.21
CA LEU A 125 -3.52 -3.17 -2.30
C LEU A 125 -2.98 -3.60 -0.92
N ILE A 126 -1.88 -4.35 -0.89
CA ILE A 126 -1.22 -4.76 0.34
C ILE A 126 -0.64 -3.56 1.10
N ASP A 127 -0.01 -2.62 0.40
CA ASP A 127 0.54 -1.42 1.03
C ASP A 127 -0.57 -0.56 1.66
N ARG A 128 -1.72 -0.43 0.98
CA ARG A 128 -2.90 0.22 1.54
C ARG A 128 -3.47 -0.52 2.74
N ALA A 129 -3.48 -1.84 2.73
CA ALA A 129 -3.93 -2.65 3.86
C ALA A 129 -3.03 -2.42 5.08
N LYS A 130 -1.70 -2.46 4.89
CA LYS A 130 -0.71 -2.16 5.94
C LYS A 130 -0.88 -0.76 6.51
N GLU A 131 -1.02 0.26 5.66
CA GLU A 131 -1.22 1.64 6.10
C GLU A 131 -2.49 1.79 6.95
N LYS A 132 -3.58 1.13 6.52
CA LYS A 132 -4.84 1.13 7.28
C LYS A 132 -4.68 0.46 8.64
N GLU A 133 -4.10 -0.75 8.68
CA GLU A 133 -3.85 -1.50 9.93
C GLU A 133 -2.95 -0.70 10.88
N GLU A 134 -1.88 -0.07 10.37
CA GLU A 134 -0.99 0.77 11.17
C GLU A 134 -1.72 1.99 11.75
N LYS A 135 -2.56 2.63 10.93
CA LYS A 135 -3.37 3.79 11.37
C LYS A 135 -4.39 3.40 12.43
N GLU A 136 -5.04 2.26 12.28
CA GLU A 136 -5.97 1.72 13.27
C GLU A 136 -5.24 1.35 14.57
N ALA A 137 -4.09 0.69 14.49
CA ALA A 137 -3.25 0.39 15.64
C ALA A 137 -2.77 1.66 16.37
N LYS A 138 -2.36 2.70 15.64
CA LYS A 138 -1.99 4.00 16.22
C LYS A 138 -3.19 4.68 16.90
N LYS A 139 -4.37 4.61 16.29
CA LYS A 139 -5.61 5.14 16.87
C LYS A 139 -5.94 4.43 18.17
N LEU A 140 -5.91 3.10 18.19
CA LEU A 140 -6.17 2.29 19.39
C LEU A 140 -5.17 2.61 20.50
N LYS A 141 -3.87 2.69 20.19
CA LYS A 141 -2.83 3.10 21.15
C LYS A 141 -3.09 4.48 21.74
N ARG A 142 -3.56 5.43 20.93
CA ARG A 142 -3.90 6.77 21.40
C ARG A 142 -5.12 6.74 22.32
N LEU A 143 -6.18 6.03 21.94
CA LEU A 143 -7.38 5.88 22.78
C LEU A 143 -7.03 5.23 24.12
N ALA A 144 -6.19 4.19 24.10
CA ALA A 144 -5.72 3.54 25.32
C ALA A 144 -4.95 4.51 26.22
N LYS A 145 -4.02 5.28 25.66
CA LYS A 145 -3.28 6.32 26.40
C LYS A 145 -4.21 7.38 26.98
N ASP A 146 -5.15 7.91 26.19
CA ASP A 146 -6.07 8.95 26.63
C ASP A 146 -6.96 8.41 27.78
N PHE A 147 -7.38 7.14 27.72
CA PHE A 147 -8.09 6.46 28.80
C PHE A 147 -7.21 6.27 30.05
N THR A 148 -5.95 5.82 29.90
CA THR A 148 -5.01 5.71 31.04
C THR A 148 -4.74 7.05 31.71
N ASP A 149 -4.57 8.12 30.92
CA ASP A 149 -4.39 9.48 31.43
C ASP A 149 -5.63 9.92 32.24
N MET A 150 -6.84 9.60 31.77
CA MET A 150 -8.08 9.81 32.51
C MET A 150 -8.11 9.03 33.84
N LEU A 151 -7.82 7.72 33.82
CA LEU A 151 -7.75 6.90 35.04
C LEU A 151 -6.79 7.51 36.08
N SER A 152 -5.64 8.01 35.62
CA SER A 152 -4.64 8.63 36.51
C SER A 152 -5.09 9.96 37.13
N SER A 153 -6.08 10.62 36.53
CA SER A 153 -6.63 11.89 37.03
C SER A 153 -7.71 11.73 38.10
N ILE A 154 -8.32 10.54 38.17
CA ILE A 154 -9.37 10.19 39.13
C ILE A 154 -8.68 9.79 40.44
N LYS A 155 -9.01 10.51 41.53
CA LYS A 155 -8.33 10.32 42.82
C LYS A 155 -8.89 9.13 43.60
N GLU A 156 -10.10 8.74 43.27
CA GLU A 156 -10.87 7.64 43.84
C GLU A 156 -10.37 6.28 43.36
N ILE A 157 -9.58 6.23 42.29
CA ILE A 157 -8.95 5.00 41.79
C ILE A 157 -7.60 4.81 42.47
N ASP A 158 -7.49 3.74 43.26
CA ASP A 158 -6.28 3.35 43.97
C ASP A 158 -5.88 1.89 43.65
N ALA A 159 -4.80 1.41 44.28
CA ALA A 159 -4.24 0.08 44.02
C ALA A 159 -5.18 -1.11 44.34
N LEU A 160 -6.29 -0.88 45.04
CA LEU A 160 -7.27 -1.88 45.46
C LEU A 160 -8.62 -1.75 44.73
N SER A 161 -8.81 -0.70 43.92
CA SER A 161 -10.03 -0.49 43.16
C SER A 161 -10.33 -1.66 42.22
N THR A 162 -11.61 -2.04 42.12
CA THR A 162 -12.05 -3.01 41.12
C THR A 162 -12.46 -2.32 39.82
N TRP A 163 -12.65 -3.12 38.77
CA TRP A 163 -13.16 -2.62 37.50
C TRP A 163 -14.54 -1.96 37.67
N GLU A 164 -15.40 -2.53 38.52
CA GLU A 164 -16.74 -2.03 38.79
C GLU A 164 -16.71 -0.64 39.44
N ASP A 165 -15.82 -0.41 40.41
CA ASP A 165 -15.62 0.91 41.03
C ASP A 165 -15.18 1.94 39.98
N CYS A 166 -14.23 1.55 39.12
CA CYS A 166 -13.76 2.42 38.04
C CYS A 166 -14.86 2.71 37.01
N LYS A 167 -15.65 1.70 36.65
CA LYS A 167 -16.66 1.78 35.60
C LYS A 167 -17.70 2.85 35.91
N GLU A 168 -18.21 2.89 37.14
CA GLU A 168 -19.17 3.91 37.58
C GLU A 168 -18.63 5.34 37.44
N LEU A 169 -17.30 5.52 37.50
CA LEU A 169 -16.65 6.83 37.38
C LEU A 169 -16.35 7.24 35.94
N VAL A 170 -16.23 6.28 35.02
CA VAL A 170 -15.78 6.53 33.64
C VAL A 170 -16.84 6.27 32.58
N GLU A 171 -17.96 5.59 32.88
CA GLU A 171 -18.93 5.15 31.87
C GLU A 171 -19.56 6.29 31.06
N ASP A 172 -19.66 7.48 31.65
CA ASP A 172 -20.18 8.68 31.01
C ASP A 172 -19.13 9.51 30.27
N SER A 173 -17.85 9.14 30.34
CA SER A 173 -16.77 9.88 29.72
C SER A 173 -16.68 9.67 28.21
N SER A 174 -16.08 10.66 27.54
CA SER A 174 -15.88 10.58 26.10
C SER A 174 -14.85 9.52 25.72
N GLU A 175 -13.86 9.31 26.59
CA GLU A 175 -12.74 8.39 26.47
C GLU A 175 -13.24 6.94 26.55
N TYR A 176 -14.08 6.63 27.55
CA TYR A 176 -14.71 5.31 27.68
C TYR A 176 -15.62 5.00 26.48
N ARG A 177 -16.46 5.95 26.06
CA ARG A 177 -17.33 5.78 24.89
C ARG A 177 -16.53 5.61 23.60
N ALA A 178 -15.37 6.25 23.48
CA ALA A 178 -14.51 6.16 22.30
C ALA A 178 -13.79 4.81 22.15
N MET A 179 -13.56 4.09 23.26
CA MET A 179 -12.99 2.74 23.26
C MET A 179 -13.95 1.69 22.66
N GLY A 180 -15.26 1.90 22.78
CA GLY A 180 -16.31 1.09 22.14
C GLY A 180 -16.57 -0.29 22.76
N GLU A 181 -15.54 -0.97 23.26
CA GLU A 181 -15.65 -2.28 23.91
C GLU A 181 -15.20 -2.24 25.37
N GLU A 182 -16.06 -2.70 26.28
CA GLU A 182 -15.79 -2.74 27.73
C GLU A 182 -14.58 -3.61 28.08
N SER A 183 -14.36 -4.71 27.35
CA SER A 183 -13.21 -5.60 27.54
C SER A 183 -11.88 -4.86 27.38
N HIS A 184 -11.74 -4.03 26.35
CA HIS A 184 -10.52 -3.24 26.15
C HIS A 184 -10.32 -2.20 27.25
N CYS A 185 -11.39 -1.55 27.71
CA CYS A 185 -11.30 -0.61 28.84
C CYS A 185 -10.84 -1.33 30.12
N LYS A 186 -11.38 -2.51 30.38
CA LYS A 186 -11.04 -3.33 31.54
C LYS A 186 -9.58 -3.77 31.51
N GLU A 187 -9.09 -4.24 30.36
CA GLU A 187 -7.67 -4.61 30.20
C GLU A 187 -6.74 -3.43 30.50
N ILE A 188 -7.03 -2.23 29.97
CA ILE A 188 -6.22 -1.02 30.25
C ILE A 188 -6.26 -0.64 31.73
N PHE A 189 -7.42 -0.78 32.37
CA PHE A 189 -7.56 -0.53 33.80
C PHE A 189 -6.72 -1.51 34.63
N GLU A 190 -6.78 -2.81 34.32
CA GLU A 190 -5.99 -3.83 35.02
C GLU A 190 -4.48 -3.59 34.86
N GLU A 191 -4.02 -3.21 33.66
CA GLU A 191 -2.63 -2.78 33.43
C GLU A 191 -2.26 -1.54 34.27
N TYR A 192 -3.14 -0.54 34.33
CA TYR A 192 -2.93 0.67 35.13
C TYR A 192 -2.83 0.35 36.63
N ILE A 193 -3.73 -0.47 37.18
CA ILE A 193 -3.71 -0.88 38.59
C ILE A 193 -2.45 -1.67 38.91
N SER A 194 -2.03 -2.59 38.04
CA SER A 194 -0.77 -3.32 38.20
C SER A 194 0.41 -2.36 38.32
N TRP A 195 0.48 -1.34 37.46
CA TRP A 195 1.52 -0.31 37.51
C TRP A 195 1.46 0.55 38.80
N VAL A 196 0.25 0.91 39.27
CA VAL A 196 0.09 1.63 40.55
C VAL A 196 0.56 0.76 41.72
N GLN A 197 0.23 -0.52 41.73
CA GLN A 197 0.66 -1.49 42.75
C GLN A 197 2.19 -1.66 42.77
N GLU A 198 2.84 -1.76 41.61
CA GLU A 198 4.31 -1.83 41.51
C GLU A 198 4.97 -0.57 42.07
N LYS A 199 4.49 0.61 41.68
CA LYS A 199 5.01 1.89 42.20
C LYS A 199 4.81 2.06 43.71
N ALA A 200 3.75 1.48 44.28
CA ALA A 200 3.55 1.49 45.72
C ALA A 200 4.57 0.59 46.43
N LYS A 201 4.92 -0.56 45.85
CA LYS A 201 5.93 -1.49 46.41
C LYS A 201 7.36 -0.94 46.34
N GLU A 202 7.71 -0.16 45.31
CA GLU A 202 9.04 0.47 45.20
C GLU A 202 9.29 1.61 46.19
N LYS A 203 8.23 2.16 46.78
CA LYS A 203 8.29 3.27 47.76
C LYS A 203 8.32 2.79 49.22
N VAL A 204 8.22 1.48 49.44
CA VAL A 204 8.27 0.81 50.75
C VAL A 204 9.66 0.25 50.99
#